data_AF-A0A0U0SML3-F1
#
_entry.id   AF-A0A0U0SML3-F1
#
_cell.length_a   1.000
_cell.length_b   1.000
_cell.length_c   1.000
_cell.angle_alpha   90.00
_cell.angle_beta   90.00
_cell.angle_gamma   90.00
#
_symmetry.space_group_name_H-M   'P 1'
#
loop_
_entity.id
_entity.type
_entity.pdbx_description
1 polymer ?
#
loop_
_entity_poly.entity_id
_entity_poly.type
_entity_poly.pdbx_seq_one_letter_code
_entity_poly.pdbx_strand_id
1 'polypeptide(L)' 'MNGIAEGVRQLRGTSVNPVAGVEHVLVTAGTGVPTSGLILG' A
#
# COMPACT_ATOMS: atom_id res chain seq x y z
N MET A 1 -6.20 0.32 10.69
CA MET A 1 -5.42 -0.30 9.59
C MET A 1 -4.94 0.84 8.69
N ASN A 2 -3.63 0.97 8.45
CA ASN A 2 -3.06 2.04 7.60
C ASN A 2 -2.54 1.43 6.29
N GLY A 3 -3.16 1.78 5.16
CA GLY A 3 -2.83 1.24 3.84
C GLY A 3 -1.45 1.61 3.32
N ILE A 4 -0.92 2.79 3.69
CA ILE A 4 0.44 3.21 3.33
C ILE A 4 1.45 2.32 4.05
N ALA A 5 1.30 2.14 5.35
CA ALA A 5 2.18 1.28 6.14
C ALA A 5 2.09 -0.19 5.70
N GLU A 6 0.92 -0.65 5.25
CA GLU A 6 0.77 -1.97 4.63
C GLU A 6 1.55 -2.06 3.32
N GLY A 7 1.39 -1.11 2.39
CA GLY A 7 2.14 -1.11 1.14
C GLY A 7 3.66 -1.13 1.33
N VAL A 8 4.16 -0.37 2.32
CA VAL A 8 5.58 -0.43 2.72
C VAL A 8 5.97 -1.83 3.24
N ARG A 9 5.12 -2.47 4.04
CA ARG A 9 5.39 -3.82 4.55
C ARG A 9 5.37 -4.87 3.44
N GLN A 10 4.50 -4.74 2.44
CA GLN A 10 4.48 -5.61 1.26
C GLN A 10 5.80 -5.50 0.49
N LEU A 11 6.23 -4.29 0.13
CA LEU A 11 7.49 -4.06 -0.60
C LEU A 11 8.73 -4.50 0.18
N ARG A 12 8.69 -4.39 1.52
CA ARG A 12 9.79 -4.83 2.39
C ARG A 12 9.75 -6.30 2.77
N GLY A 13 8.76 -7.07 2.30
CA GLY A 13 8.60 -8.47 2.67
C GLY A 13 8.33 -8.71 4.17
N THR A 14 7.79 -7.72 4.87
CA THR A 14 7.49 -7.78 6.32
C THR A 14 5.99 -7.74 6.61
N SER A 15 5.14 -7.84 5.58
CA SER A 15 3.70 -8.01 5.80
C SER A 15 3.42 -9.37 6.42
N VAL A 16 2.45 -9.39 7.34
CA VAL A 16 1.91 -10.62 7.92
C VAL A 16 1.12 -11.44 6.91
N ASN A 17 0.66 -10.82 5.80
CA ASN A 17 -0.03 -11.44 4.69
C ASN A 17 0.68 -11.07 3.38
N PRO A 18 1.85 -11.63 3.09
CA PRO A 18 2.67 -11.20 1.96
C PRO A 18 2.05 -11.60 0.63
N VAL A 19 2.13 -10.71 -0.35
CA VAL A 19 1.88 -11.01 -1.76
C VAL A 19 3.22 -11.32 -2.43
N ALA A 20 3.33 -12.48 -3.07
CA ALA A 20 4.57 -12.91 -3.71
C ALA A 20 4.91 -12.01 -4.91
N GLY A 21 6.19 -11.58 -4.99
CA GLY A 21 6.70 -10.80 -6.12
C GLY A 21 6.11 -9.40 -6.25
N VAL A 22 5.66 -8.77 -5.14
CA VAL A 22 5.23 -7.38 -5.17
C VAL A 22 6.42 -6.46 -5.46
N GLU A 23 6.34 -5.77 -6.60
CA GLU A 23 7.27 -4.69 -6.99
C GLU A 23 6.64 -3.32 -6.80
N HIS A 24 5.32 -3.20 -6.90
CA HIS A 24 4.60 -1.95 -6.75
C HIS A 24 3.29 -2.11 -5.99
N VAL A 25 2.91 -1.08 -5.22
CA VAL A 25 1.64 -1.03 -4.48
C VAL A 25 0.94 0.30 -4.74
N LEU A 26 -0.31 0.24 -5.21
CA LEU A 26 -1.21 1.40 -5.27
C LEU A 26 -1.95 1.56 -3.94
N VAL A 27 -1.88 2.75 -3.35
CA VAL A 27 -2.62 3.13 -2.15
C VAL A 27 -3.56 4.29 -2.47
N THR A 28 -4.83 4.16 -2.12
CA THR A 28 -5.83 5.22 -2.24
C THR A 28 -6.13 5.80 -0.87
N ALA A 29 -6.36 7.11 -0.79
CA ALA A 29 -6.89 7.73 0.41
C ALA A 29 -8.42 7.52 0.54
N GLY A 30 -9.01 8.07 1.61
CA GLY A 30 -10.44 7.91 1.90
C GLY A 30 -11.34 8.53 0.81
N THR A 31 -12.49 7.89 0.59
CA THR A 31 -13.49 8.29 -0.41
C THR A 31 -14.46 9.36 0.11
N GLY A 32 -15.21 10.01 -0.79
CA GLY A 32 -16.28 10.96 -0.43
C GLY A 32 -15.85 12.44 -0.43
N VAL A 33 -14.58 12.71 -0.70
CA VAL A 33 -14.00 14.06 -0.88
C VAL A 33 -12.91 14.01 -1.96
N PRO A 34 -12.52 15.15 -2.56
CA PRO A 34 -11.28 15.24 -3.32
C PRO A 34 -10.11 14.79 -2.46
N THR A 35 -9.37 13.80 -2.95
CA THR A 35 -8.41 13.04 -2.16
C THR A 35 -7.20 12.65 -3.01
N SER A 36 -6.25 11.93 -2.41
CA SER A 36 -4.98 11.56 -3.03
C SER A 36 -4.82 10.05 -3.24
N GLY A 37 -3.76 9.68 -3.95
CA GLY A 37 -3.27 8.32 -4.09
C GLY A 37 -1.75 8.29 -4.22
N LEU A 38 -1.14 7.15 -3.96
CA LEU A 38 0.30 6.91 -4.01
C LEU A 38 0.59 5.60 -4.74
N ILE A 39 1.64 5.57 -5.55
CA ILE A 39 2.28 4.33 -6.00
C ILE A 39 3.59 4.21 -5.25
N LEU A 40 3.78 3.09 -4.54
CA LEU A 40 5.01 2.74 -3.85
C LEU A 40 5.74 1.68 -4.69
N GLY A 41 7.06 1.77 -4.79
CA GLY A 41 7.94 0.79 -5.41
C GLY A 41 9.22 0.63 -4.62
#